data_AF-A0A954I2B5-F1
#
_entry.id   AF-A0A954I2B5-F1
#
_cell.length_a   1.000
_cell.length_b   1.000
_cell.length_c   1.000
_cell.angle_alpha   90.00
_cell.angle_beta   90.00
_cell.angle_gamma   90.00
#
_symmetry.space_group_name_H-M   'P 1'
#
loop_
_entity.id
_entity.type
_entity.pdbx_description
1 polymer ?
#
loop_
_entity_poly.entity_id
_entity_poly.type
_entity_poly.pdbx_seq_one_letter_code
_entity_poly.pdbx_strand_id
1 'polypeptide(L)'
;HVIPGAHYEPWRDRESSQYAFERIPTIADHLHYVGAGDIREGIGSQAEDLAGGGHAHCGTMIYLGDNWPAGYRNTAFLNNIHGKRINNDVLRRSGSGYVASHAPDLLRNKDSWMMGVTLQYGPDGSVYVLDWSDTGECHSVRNTQRETGRIYRIAYRNPEPRRVDVASLSDAQLVALQLHPNDWFVRHARRVLQERFASGHKLEEAIASLQTMLSEQADVTRKLRALWALHCVSALQEEQLRGLLDDPAEQVRAWAVTLLCERKSATLPAPLTEPSLTRLVDLARTGVSPLVRLHLASALQRLHLVDGCELAMALCSRAEDATDQNLPLMYWYGVEPLIGLDGDSERPAEWTEQMTGITERIAMTTQIPLIRRHVARRVAAKPVGEHFLDSIVQVLGQTTADAARRDLLAGLLQGLEGRRTVPMPSGWRYVYTGLSHSRDDDVRNSAVRLALVFEDPEAIRSLQ
;
A
#
# COMPACT_ATOMS: atom_id res chain seq x y z
N HIS A 1 -1.50 8.27 0.34
CA HIS A 1 -0.83 7.51 1.41
C HIS A 1 -1.36 6.11 1.56
N VAL A 2 -2.61 5.82 1.17
CA VAL A 2 -3.04 4.44 0.92
C VAL A 2 -2.20 3.87 -0.23
N ILE A 3 -1.64 2.69 -0.02
CA ILE A 3 -0.83 1.93 -0.96
C ILE A 3 -1.78 0.96 -1.68
N PRO A 4 -1.94 1.05 -3.02
CA PRO A 4 -2.80 0.12 -3.74
C PRO A 4 -2.33 -1.33 -3.55
N GLY A 5 -3.26 -2.25 -3.32
CA GLY A 5 -2.95 -3.67 -3.06
C GLY A 5 -2.42 -3.97 -1.65
N ALA A 6 -2.40 -3.00 -0.75
CA ALA A 6 -2.05 -3.25 0.66
C ALA A 6 -3.23 -3.81 1.46
N HIS A 7 -2.92 -4.71 2.40
CA HIS A 7 -3.82 -5.05 3.50
C HIS A 7 -3.43 -4.27 4.76
N TYR A 8 -4.41 -3.55 5.32
CA TYR A 8 -4.28 -2.79 6.57
C TYR A 8 -5.00 -3.51 7.69
N GLU A 9 -4.60 -3.26 8.93
CA GLU A 9 -5.29 -3.78 10.13
C GLU A 9 -6.80 -3.52 10.04
N PRO A 10 -7.64 -4.57 10.04
CA PRO A 10 -9.07 -4.42 9.85
C PRO A 10 -9.67 -3.74 11.08
N TRP A 11 -10.58 -2.80 10.83
CA TRP A 11 -11.43 -2.30 11.89
C TRP A 11 -12.56 -3.31 12.16
N ARG A 12 -12.60 -3.86 13.39
CA ARG A 12 -13.67 -4.73 13.91
C ARG A 12 -13.85 -6.06 13.16
N ASP A 13 -12.84 -6.92 13.20
CA ASP A 13 -12.92 -8.33 12.77
C ASP A 13 -13.49 -8.55 11.36
N ARG A 14 -13.34 -7.56 10.47
CA ARG A 14 -13.78 -7.69 9.08
C ARG A 14 -12.99 -8.78 8.39
N GLU A 15 -13.72 -9.60 7.64
CA GLU A 15 -13.12 -10.59 6.76
C GLU A 15 -12.12 -9.89 5.82
N SER A 16 -10.91 -10.45 5.77
CA SER A 16 -9.80 -9.96 4.96
C SER A 16 -9.13 -11.16 4.30
N SER A 17 -8.18 -10.94 3.39
CA SER A 17 -7.47 -12.03 2.72
C SER A 17 -6.95 -13.05 3.73
N GLN A 18 -7.36 -14.31 3.58
CA GLN A 18 -6.99 -15.43 4.46
C GLN A 18 -5.46 -15.56 4.61
N TYR A 19 -4.72 -15.17 3.57
CA TYR A 19 -3.26 -15.31 3.51
C TYR A 19 -2.51 -13.99 3.74
N ALA A 20 -3.21 -12.89 4.05
CA ALA A 20 -2.59 -11.69 4.63
C ALA A 20 -2.27 -11.94 6.11
N PHE A 21 -1.26 -12.77 6.36
CA PHE A 21 -0.87 -13.24 7.70
C PHE A 21 -0.48 -12.11 8.65
N GLU A 22 0.10 -11.05 8.11
CA GLU A 22 0.46 -9.80 8.78
C GLU A 22 -0.08 -8.63 7.94
N ARG A 23 -0.27 -7.44 8.55
CA ARG A 23 -0.92 -6.28 7.93
C ARG A 23 -0.11 -5.00 8.11
N ILE A 24 -0.25 -4.06 7.19
CA ILE A 24 0.47 -2.78 7.24
C ILE A 24 -0.05 -1.98 8.44
N PRO A 25 0.83 -1.54 9.37
CA PRO A 25 0.44 -0.75 10.51
C PRO A 25 0.10 0.70 10.11
N THR A 26 -0.40 1.47 11.08
CA THR A 26 -0.57 2.91 10.89
C THR A 26 0.77 3.60 10.61
N ILE A 27 0.74 4.67 9.82
CA ILE A 27 1.90 5.56 9.62
C ILE A 27 2.02 6.60 10.75
N ALA A 28 1.02 6.74 11.61
CA ALA A 28 1.05 7.69 12.71
C ALA A 28 1.96 7.17 13.83
N ASP A 29 2.88 8.01 14.29
CA ASP A 29 3.77 7.72 15.43
C ASP A 29 3.12 8.07 16.80
N HIS A 30 1.86 8.46 16.77
CA HIS A 30 1.09 8.93 17.90
C HIS A 30 -0.38 8.52 17.76
N LEU A 31 -1.14 8.70 18.84
CA LEU A 31 -2.58 8.62 18.86
C LEU A 31 -3.14 9.97 19.29
N HIS A 32 -4.25 10.40 18.67
CA HIS A 32 -4.99 11.58 19.13
C HIS A 32 -5.85 11.31 20.39
N TYR A 33 -5.64 10.18 21.06
CA TYR A 33 -6.39 9.69 22.22
C TYR A 33 -5.48 8.88 23.13
N VAL A 34 -5.85 8.70 24.41
CA VAL A 34 -4.99 8.07 25.43
C VAL A 34 -4.84 6.54 25.33
N GLY A 35 -5.47 5.89 24.33
CA GLY A 35 -5.19 4.48 24.02
C GLY A 35 -5.47 3.49 25.15
N ALA A 36 -6.58 3.66 25.89
CA ALA A 36 -7.03 2.69 26.88
C ALA A 36 -7.67 1.45 26.22
N GLY A 37 -7.81 0.35 26.97
CA GLY A 37 -8.36 -0.93 26.48
C GLY A 37 -9.77 -0.82 25.88
N ASP A 38 -10.51 0.25 26.20
CA ASP A 38 -11.72 0.70 25.51
C ASP A 38 -11.49 2.10 24.89
N ILE A 39 -11.77 2.24 23.59
CA ILE A 39 -11.69 3.51 22.85
C ILE A 39 -12.64 4.60 23.37
N ARG A 40 -13.60 4.23 24.22
CA ARG A 40 -14.54 5.14 24.88
C ARG A 40 -14.02 5.65 26.23
N GLU A 41 -13.08 4.95 26.86
CA GLU A 41 -12.51 5.38 28.12
C GLU A 41 -11.70 6.65 27.92
N GLY A 42 -11.96 7.65 28.77
CA GLY A 42 -11.23 8.92 28.74
C GLY A 42 -11.77 9.98 27.77
N ILE A 43 -12.79 9.70 26.95
CA ILE A 43 -13.42 10.72 26.09
C ILE A 43 -13.82 11.95 26.93
N GLY A 44 -13.31 13.13 26.54
CA GLY A 44 -13.57 14.40 27.22
C GLY A 44 -12.72 14.65 28.48
N SER A 45 -11.84 13.73 28.86
CA SER A 45 -10.88 13.93 29.95
C SER A 45 -9.76 14.90 29.54
N GLN A 46 -9.06 15.46 30.54
CA GLN A 46 -7.89 16.31 30.28
C GLN A 46 -6.78 15.55 29.55
N ALA A 47 -6.58 14.26 29.85
CA ALA A 47 -5.55 13.46 29.20
C ALA A 47 -5.87 13.22 27.71
N GLU A 48 -7.12 12.93 27.39
CA GLU A 48 -7.61 12.81 26.01
C GLU A 48 -7.47 14.14 25.27
N ASP A 49 -7.83 15.24 25.94
CA ASP A 49 -7.72 16.59 25.40
C ASP A 49 -6.28 16.97 25.03
N LEU A 50 -5.31 16.52 25.83
CA LEU A 50 -3.87 16.69 25.59
C LEU A 50 -3.36 15.79 24.46
N ALA A 51 -3.90 14.57 24.30
CA ALA A 51 -3.50 13.63 23.25
C ALA A 51 -3.93 14.10 21.85
N GLY A 52 -5.05 14.81 21.73
CA GLY A 52 -5.59 15.25 20.44
C GLY A 52 -7.12 15.26 20.38
N GLY A 53 -7.78 14.82 21.44
CA GLY A 53 -9.20 15.00 21.70
C GLY A 53 -10.10 13.84 21.30
N GLY A 54 -9.59 12.74 20.75
CA GLY A 54 -10.46 11.63 20.37
C GLY A 54 -9.89 10.65 19.36
N HIS A 55 -10.42 9.43 19.37
CA HIS A 55 -10.16 8.42 18.33
C HIS A 55 -10.95 8.66 17.03
N ALA A 56 -12.09 9.35 17.08
CA ALA A 56 -12.99 9.51 15.95
C ALA A 56 -12.68 10.77 15.11
N HIS A 57 -12.31 10.52 13.85
CA HIS A 57 -11.99 11.56 12.87
C HIS A 57 -12.95 11.50 11.68
N CYS A 58 -13.26 12.65 11.09
CA CYS A 58 -14.07 12.74 9.88
C CYS A 58 -13.53 13.78 8.89
N GLY A 59 -13.33 13.36 7.66
CA GLY A 59 -12.73 14.20 6.63
C GLY A 59 -11.22 14.41 6.83
N THR A 60 -10.50 14.44 5.73
CA THR A 60 -9.05 14.66 5.72
C THR A 60 -8.67 15.50 4.53
N MET A 61 -7.76 16.44 4.72
CA MET A 61 -7.26 17.31 3.68
C MET A 61 -5.76 17.52 3.84
N ILE A 62 -5.00 17.24 2.79
CA ILE A 62 -3.62 17.73 2.69
C ILE A 62 -3.68 19.15 2.13
N TYR A 63 -3.22 20.16 2.85
CA TYR A 63 -3.33 21.54 2.36
C TYR A 63 -2.35 21.82 1.21
N LEU A 64 -2.91 22.07 0.03
CA LEU A 64 -2.16 22.41 -1.20
C LEU A 64 -2.66 23.73 -1.82
N GLY A 65 -3.33 24.59 -1.03
CA GLY A 65 -3.69 25.96 -1.39
C GLY A 65 -2.48 26.90 -1.35
N ASP A 66 -2.58 28.04 -2.04
CA ASP A 66 -1.49 29.01 -2.23
C ASP A 66 -1.56 30.25 -1.31
N ASN A 67 -2.50 30.27 -0.35
CA ASN A 67 -2.73 31.43 0.51
C ASN A 67 -2.11 31.31 1.91
N TRP A 68 -2.20 30.14 2.54
CA TRP A 68 -1.68 29.97 3.91
C TRP A 68 -0.15 29.92 3.94
N PRO A 69 0.48 30.23 5.09
CA PRO A 69 1.92 30.11 5.27
C PRO A 69 2.45 28.72 4.90
N ALA A 70 3.69 28.67 4.41
CA ALA A 70 4.33 27.44 3.94
C ALA A 70 4.34 26.31 4.98
N GLY A 71 4.38 26.63 6.28
CA GLY A 71 4.36 25.64 7.36
C GLY A 71 3.08 24.80 7.46
N TYR A 72 1.97 25.25 6.87
CA TYR A 72 0.73 24.47 6.79
C TYR A 72 0.64 23.65 5.49
N ARG A 73 1.43 24.00 4.46
CA ARG A 73 1.39 23.31 3.18
C ARG A 73 2.02 21.92 3.30
N ASN A 74 1.41 20.94 2.62
CA ASN A 74 1.79 19.52 2.67
C ASN A 74 1.59 18.82 4.03
N THR A 75 0.81 19.42 4.94
CA THR A 75 0.38 18.79 6.20
C THR A 75 -1.05 18.27 6.07
N ALA A 76 -1.39 17.25 6.85
CA ALA A 76 -2.70 16.62 6.85
C ALA A 76 -3.56 17.19 7.98
N PHE A 77 -4.71 17.77 7.63
CA PHE A 77 -5.70 18.23 8.57
C PHE A 77 -6.86 17.25 8.67
N LEU A 78 -7.28 16.93 9.89
CA LEU A 78 -8.37 15.99 10.17
C LEU A 78 -9.35 16.64 11.15
N ASN A 79 -10.65 16.59 10.87
CA ASN A 79 -11.60 16.98 11.92
C ASN A 79 -11.67 15.88 12.97
N ASN A 80 -11.58 16.26 14.24
CA ASN A 80 -11.77 15.36 15.37
C ASN A 80 -13.11 15.65 16.03
N ILE A 81 -14.00 14.67 15.96
CA ILE A 81 -15.40 14.82 16.37
C ILE A 81 -15.48 14.99 17.89
N HIS A 82 -14.79 14.14 18.63
CA HIS A 82 -14.79 14.20 20.10
C HIS A 82 -13.99 15.42 20.60
N GLY A 83 -12.91 15.74 19.92
CA GLY A 83 -11.95 16.78 20.32
C GLY A 83 -12.37 18.19 19.98
N LYS A 84 -13.44 18.36 19.18
CA LYS A 84 -14.00 19.65 18.73
C LYS A 84 -12.92 20.54 18.11
N ARG A 85 -12.09 19.92 17.28
CA ARG A 85 -10.87 20.54 16.75
C ARG A 85 -10.52 20.00 15.38
N ILE A 86 -9.55 20.66 14.77
CA ILE A 86 -8.93 20.20 13.54
C ILE A 86 -7.50 19.85 13.88
N ASN A 87 -7.21 18.55 13.97
CA ASN A 87 -5.85 18.05 14.18
C ASN A 87 -5.00 18.34 12.95
N ASN A 88 -3.69 18.35 13.16
CA ASN A 88 -2.70 18.61 12.14
C ASN A 88 -1.54 17.61 12.28
N ASP A 89 -1.31 16.85 11.21
CA ASP A 89 -0.22 15.90 11.12
C ASP A 89 0.79 16.31 10.05
N VAL A 90 2.07 16.32 10.44
CA VAL A 90 3.19 16.56 9.53
C VAL A 90 3.66 15.23 8.97
N LEU A 91 3.64 15.13 7.65
CA LEU A 91 4.02 13.93 6.92
C LEU A 91 5.49 14.00 6.52
N ARG A 92 6.29 13.05 7.01
CA ARG A 92 7.72 12.93 6.69
C ARG A 92 8.01 11.63 5.96
N ARG A 93 8.85 11.68 4.94
CA ARG A 93 9.29 10.48 4.22
C ARG A 93 10.08 9.56 5.14
N SER A 94 9.77 8.27 5.11
CA SER A 94 10.51 7.23 5.84
C SER A 94 10.46 5.93 5.03
N GLY A 95 11.63 5.38 4.68
CA GLY A 95 11.75 4.22 3.81
C GLY A 95 10.98 4.41 2.50
N SER A 96 10.15 3.42 2.17
CA SER A 96 9.24 3.42 1.02
C SER A 96 8.01 4.32 1.17
N GLY A 97 7.70 4.79 2.38
CA GLY A 97 6.45 5.47 2.73
C GLY A 97 6.64 6.77 3.50
N TYR A 98 5.81 6.95 4.53
CA TYR A 98 5.74 8.16 5.36
C TYR A 98 5.53 7.79 6.83
N VAL A 99 5.90 8.71 7.72
CA VAL A 99 5.48 8.80 9.11
C VAL A 99 4.67 10.08 9.29
N ALA A 100 3.54 10.00 9.99
CA ALA A 100 2.70 11.12 10.35
C ALA A 100 2.92 11.47 11.82
N SER A 101 3.44 12.67 12.09
CA SER A 101 3.70 13.16 13.45
C SER A 101 2.75 14.29 13.83
N HIS A 102 2.25 14.25 15.06
CA HIS A 102 1.35 15.27 15.58
C HIS A 102 2.04 16.64 15.59
N ALA A 103 1.38 17.64 15.01
CA ALA A 103 1.76 19.04 15.08
C ALA A 103 0.67 19.83 15.82
N PRO A 104 0.91 21.10 16.18
CA PRO A 104 -0.11 21.92 16.80
C PRO A 104 -1.40 21.91 15.96
N ASP A 105 -2.51 21.56 16.62
CA ASP A 105 -3.85 21.55 16.04
C ASP A 105 -4.15 22.91 15.40
N LEU A 106 -4.81 22.91 14.24
CA LEU A 106 -5.12 24.14 13.49
C LEU A 106 -6.03 25.07 14.31
N LEU A 107 -7.05 24.49 14.94
CA LEU A 107 -7.98 25.21 15.80
C LEU A 107 -8.66 24.25 16.76
N ARG A 108 -9.18 24.83 17.84
CA ARG A 108 -10.11 24.19 18.77
C ARG A 108 -11.33 25.09 18.95
N ASN A 109 -12.50 24.52 18.77
CA ASN A 109 -13.76 25.26 18.88
C ASN A 109 -14.29 25.20 20.32
N LYS A 110 -14.89 26.32 20.77
CA LYS A 110 -15.54 26.41 22.08
C LYS A 110 -16.99 25.94 22.05
N ASP A 111 -17.59 25.87 20.86
CA ASP A 111 -18.94 25.33 20.70
C ASP A 111 -18.95 23.83 20.98
N SER A 112 -19.75 23.41 21.96
CA SER A 112 -19.90 22.01 22.34
C SER A 112 -20.54 21.16 21.25
N TRP A 113 -21.21 21.78 20.28
CA TRP A 113 -21.93 21.13 19.18
C TRP A 113 -21.14 21.04 17.87
N MET A 114 -19.88 21.50 17.84
CA MET A 114 -19.05 21.31 16.64
C MET A 114 -18.78 19.82 16.41
N MET A 115 -19.16 19.32 15.24
CA MET A 115 -18.72 18.06 14.66
C MET A 115 -18.28 18.30 13.22
N GLY A 116 -16.97 18.53 13.03
CA GLY A 116 -16.43 18.66 11.68
C GLY A 116 -16.57 17.36 10.89
N VAL A 117 -17.11 17.46 9.67
CA VAL A 117 -17.39 16.30 8.78
C VAL A 117 -16.43 16.27 7.60
N THR A 118 -16.18 17.42 6.99
CA THR A 118 -15.24 17.53 5.86
C THR A 118 -14.59 18.90 5.82
N LEU A 119 -13.45 18.97 5.15
CA LEU A 119 -12.69 20.19 4.95
C LEU A 119 -12.01 20.19 3.58
N GLN A 120 -12.05 21.32 2.88
CA GLN A 120 -11.43 21.48 1.55
C GLN A 120 -10.95 22.92 1.34
N TYR A 121 -9.84 23.11 0.62
CA TYR A 121 -9.38 24.44 0.21
C TYR A 121 -10.00 24.87 -1.13
N GLY A 122 -10.32 26.15 -1.25
CA GLY A 122 -10.90 26.77 -2.43
C GLY A 122 -9.90 27.49 -3.36
N PRO A 123 -10.40 28.18 -4.40
CA PRO A 123 -9.57 28.89 -5.39
C PRO A 123 -8.79 30.07 -4.82
N ASP A 124 -9.25 30.66 -3.71
CA ASP A 124 -8.57 31.72 -2.96
C ASP A 124 -7.62 31.17 -1.89
N GLY A 125 -7.47 29.84 -1.81
CA GLY A 125 -6.65 29.14 -0.82
C GLY A 125 -7.24 29.14 0.60
N SER A 126 -8.44 29.69 0.82
CA SER A 126 -9.16 29.54 2.09
C SER A 126 -9.65 28.10 2.25
N VAL A 127 -9.71 27.60 3.49
CA VAL A 127 -10.26 26.28 3.80
C VAL A 127 -11.71 26.43 4.26
N TYR A 128 -12.59 25.62 3.69
CA TYR A 128 -13.98 25.51 4.06
C TYR A 128 -14.17 24.25 4.88
N VAL A 129 -14.81 24.36 6.04
CA VAL A 129 -15.10 23.24 6.93
C VAL A 129 -16.60 23.10 7.07
N LEU A 130 -17.11 21.92 6.75
CA LEU A 130 -18.50 21.55 7.01
C LEU A 130 -18.58 20.96 8.41
N ASP A 131 -19.53 21.48 9.17
CA ASP A 131 -19.89 21.04 10.50
C ASP A 131 -21.37 20.63 10.49
N TRP A 132 -21.69 19.52 11.17
CA TRP A 132 -23.05 19.03 11.32
C TRP A 132 -23.39 18.91 12.80
N SER A 133 -24.53 19.45 13.23
CA SER A 133 -24.87 19.52 14.65
C SER A 133 -26.30 19.03 14.88
N ASP A 134 -26.49 17.75 15.17
CA ASP A 134 -27.80 17.22 15.55
C ASP A 134 -27.72 16.12 16.61
N THR A 135 -28.88 15.65 17.07
CA THR A 135 -28.99 14.52 18.01
C THR A 135 -29.17 13.16 17.32
N GLY A 136 -29.15 13.15 15.98
CA GLY A 136 -29.32 11.98 15.13
C GLY A 136 -27.96 11.46 14.66
N GLU A 137 -27.15 10.98 15.60
CA GLU A 137 -25.76 10.63 15.33
C GLU A 137 -25.56 9.19 14.81
N CYS A 138 -24.42 8.98 14.13
CA CYS A 138 -23.91 7.70 13.64
C CYS A 138 -24.85 6.90 12.72
N HIS A 139 -25.69 6.04 13.30
CA HIS A 139 -26.55 5.11 12.58
C HIS A 139 -28.04 5.40 12.79
N SER A 140 -28.37 6.53 13.43
CA SER A 140 -29.74 6.95 13.73
C SER A 140 -30.13 8.11 12.82
N VAL A 141 -31.24 7.97 12.10
CA VAL A 141 -31.91 9.09 11.41
C VAL A 141 -32.99 9.75 12.27
N ARG A 142 -33.17 9.26 13.50
CA ARG A 142 -34.17 9.80 14.43
C ARG A 142 -33.66 11.15 14.93
N ASN A 143 -34.47 12.19 14.74
CA ASN A 143 -34.18 13.59 15.13
C ASN A 143 -33.03 14.27 14.35
N THR A 144 -32.71 13.78 13.15
CA THR A 144 -31.79 14.48 12.25
C THR A 144 -32.40 15.80 11.77
N GLN A 145 -31.69 16.91 11.95
CA GLN A 145 -32.13 18.25 11.52
C GLN A 145 -31.25 18.74 10.37
N ARG A 146 -31.78 18.70 9.13
CA ARG A 146 -30.95 18.88 7.92
C ARG A 146 -30.46 20.32 7.70
N GLU A 147 -31.12 21.25 8.37
CA GLU A 147 -30.94 22.69 8.30
C GLU A 147 -29.91 23.24 9.31
N THR A 148 -29.37 22.39 10.19
CA THR A 148 -28.44 22.78 11.26
C THR A 148 -26.97 22.78 10.84
N GLY A 149 -26.67 22.29 9.64
CA GLY A 149 -25.31 22.27 9.11
C GLY A 149 -24.73 23.67 8.95
N ARG A 150 -23.44 23.83 9.29
CA ARG A 150 -22.69 25.08 9.19
C ARG A 150 -21.50 24.92 8.28
N ILE A 151 -21.20 25.97 7.51
CA ILE A 151 -19.97 26.04 6.70
C ILE A 151 -19.12 27.19 7.23
N TYR A 152 -17.95 26.86 7.74
CA TYR A 152 -16.94 27.83 8.16
C TYR A 152 -15.95 28.07 7.04
N ARG A 153 -15.57 29.33 6.80
CA ARG A 153 -14.43 29.70 5.96
C ARG A 153 -13.27 30.13 6.85
N ILE A 154 -12.19 29.38 6.83
CA ILE A 154 -10.93 29.64 7.51
C ILE A 154 -9.97 30.24 6.48
N ALA A 155 -9.69 31.52 6.64
CA ALA A 155 -8.82 32.27 5.74
C ALA A 155 -7.58 32.76 6.48
N TYR A 156 -6.43 32.71 5.82
CA TYR A 156 -5.25 33.42 6.32
C TYR A 156 -5.35 34.87 5.86
N ARG A 157 -5.47 35.79 6.83
CA ARG A 157 -5.79 37.21 6.58
C ARG A 157 -7.10 37.34 5.80
N ASN A 158 -7.17 38.30 4.87
CA ASN A 158 -8.34 38.60 4.06
C ASN A 158 -8.03 38.36 2.57
N PRO A 159 -7.98 37.10 2.10
CA PRO A 159 -7.76 36.83 0.69
C PRO A 159 -8.97 37.28 -0.11
N GLU A 160 -8.71 37.92 -1.24
CA GLU A 160 -9.73 38.33 -2.18
C GLU A 160 -10.51 37.11 -2.69
N PRO A 161 -11.85 37.09 -2.56
CA PRO A 161 -12.67 36.00 -3.07
C PRO A 161 -12.45 35.82 -4.58
N ARG A 162 -12.10 34.60 -4.98
CA ARG A 162 -11.94 34.26 -6.41
C ARG A 162 -13.17 33.51 -6.90
N ARG A 163 -13.97 34.15 -7.74
CA ARG A 163 -15.03 33.48 -8.50
C ARG A 163 -14.46 33.06 -9.85
N VAL A 164 -14.25 31.76 -10.03
CA VAL A 164 -13.67 31.21 -11.26
C VAL A 164 -14.58 30.11 -11.79
N ASP A 165 -15.00 30.25 -13.05
CA ASP A 165 -15.61 29.17 -13.80
C ASP A 165 -14.51 28.46 -14.61
N VAL A 166 -14.01 27.34 -14.08
CA VAL A 166 -12.98 26.55 -14.77
C VAL A 166 -13.57 25.84 -16.00
N ALA A 167 -14.88 25.53 -15.99
CA ALA A 167 -15.51 24.78 -17.08
C ALA A 167 -15.61 25.62 -18.36
N SER A 168 -15.65 26.96 -18.25
CA SER A 168 -15.69 27.88 -19.38
C SER A 168 -14.32 28.19 -20.01
N LEU A 169 -13.22 27.73 -19.41
CA LEU A 169 -11.86 28.01 -19.92
C LEU A 169 -11.55 27.22 -21.21
N SER A 170 -10.72 27.78 -22.10
CA SER A 170 -10.25 27.05 -23.28
C SER A 170 -9.34 25.87 -22.90
N ASP A 171 -9.16 24.90 -23.80
CA ASP A 171 -8.27 23.76 -23.52
C ASP A 171 -6.84 24.20 -23.22
N ALA A 172 -6.33 25.21 -23.95
CA ALA A 172 -5.02 25.82 -23.71
C ALA A 172 -4.92 26.43 -22.30
N GLN A 173 -5.98 27.11 -21.83
CA GLN A 173 -6.03 27.65 -20.47
C GLN A 173 -6.08 26.53 -19.42
N LEU A 174 -6.81 25.45 -19.66
CA LEU A 174 -6.86 24.28 -18.77
C LEU A 174 -5.50 23.58 -18.67
N VAL A 175 -4.76 23.49 -19.78
CA VAL A 175 -3.38 22.98 -19.79
C VAL A 175 -2.46 23.90 -18.97
N ALA A 176 -2.55 25.22 -19.16
CA ALA A 176 -1.75 26.18 -18.39
C ALA A 176 -2.00 26.07 -16.86
N LEU A 177 -3.23 25.75 -16.45
CA LEU A 177 -3.56 25.54 -15.03
C LEU A 177 -2.84 24.34 -14.40
N GLN A 178 -2.27 23.40 -15.15
CA GLN A 178 -1.43 22.34 -14.57
C GLN A 178 -0.17 22.90 -13.88
N LEU A 179 0.24 24.13 -14.20
CA LEU A 179 1.37 24.81 -13.57
C LEU A 179 0.99 25.64 -12.34
N HIS A 180 -0.32 25.76 -12.03
CA HIS A 180 -0.82 26.64 -10.99
C HIS A 180 -0.36 26.20 -9.56
N PRO A 181 0.03 27.14 -8.67
CA PRO A 181 0.51 26.80 -7.32
C PRO A 181 -0.57 26.20 -6.41
N ASN A 182 -1.81 26.70 -6.51
CA ASN A 182 -2.96 26.12 -5.83
C ASN A 182 -3.50 24.90 -6.59
N ASP A 183 -3.48 23.74 -5.94
CA ASP A 183 -3.87 22.46 -6.53
C ASP A 183 -5.38 22.38 -6.85
N TRP A 184 -6.20 23.28 -6.29
CA TRP A 184 -7.62 23.37 -6.63
C TRP A 184 -7.81 23.59 -8.14
N PHE A 185 -7.07 24.54 -8.72
CA PHE A 185 -7.13 24.82 -10.15
C PHE A 185 -6.64 23.65 -10.99
N VAL A 186 -5.55 23.00 -10.56
CA VAL A 186 -4.94 21.86 -11.25
C VAL A 186 -5.93 20.70 -11.33
N ARG A 187 -6.54 20.33 -10.20
CA ARG A 187 -7.51 19.24 -10.10
C ARG A 187 -8.77 19.53 -10.92
N HIS A 188 -9.31 20.75 -10.80
CA HIS A 188 -10.50 21.13 -11.57
C HIS A 188 -10.20 21.17 -13.07
N ALA A 189 -9.04 21.70 -13.49
CA ALA A 189 -8.67 21.75 -14.90
C ALA A 189 -8.50 20.35 -15.49
N ARG A 190 -7.86 19.44 -14.76
CA ARG A 190 -7.71 18.04 -15.19
C ARG A 190 -9.05 17.33 -15.31
N ARG A 191 -9.96 17.52 -14.35
CA ARG A 191 -11.32 16.97 -14.40
C ARG A 191 -12.07 17.49 -15.64
N VAL A 192 -12.01 18.79 -15.93
CA VAL A 192 -12.68 19.36 -17.11
C VAL A 192 -12.09 18.80 -18.41
N LEU A 193 -10.76 18.65 -18.52
CA LEU A 193 -10.12 18.00 -19.67
C LEU A 193 -10.61 16.55 -19.84
N GLN A 194 -10.72 15.80 -18.73
CA GLN A 194 -11.25 14.43 -18.74
C GLN A 194 -12.71 14.38 -19.19
N GLU A 195 -13.56 15.28 -18.69
CA GLU A 195 -14.99 15.38 -19.06
C GLU A 195 -15.15 15.71 -20.55
N ARG A 196 -14.34 16.64 -21.08
CA ARG A 196 -14.31 16.99 -22.50
C ARG A 196 -13.88 15.80 -23.36
N PHE A 197 -12.81 15.12 -22.99
CA PHE A 197 -12.37 13.92 -23.69
C PHE A 197 -13.47 12.86 -23.73
N ALA A 198 -14.11 12.60 -22.59
CA ALA A 198 -15.19 11.61 -22.48
C ALA A 198 -16.43 11.99 -23.31
N SER A 199 -16.69 13.27 -23.58
CA SER A 199 -17.76 13.73 -24.47
C SER A 199 -17.40 13.67 -25.96
N GLY A 200 -16.22 13.17 -26.32
CA GLY A 200 -15.73 13.14 -27.70
C GLY A 200 -15.17 14.47 -28.20
N HIS A 201 -14.95 15.45 -27.31
CA HIS A 201 -14.28 16.70 -27.68
C HIS A 201 -12.81 16.42 -28.03
N LYS A 202 -12.37 17.02 -29.14
CA LYS A 202 -11.04 16.83 -29.71
C LYS A 202 -10.01 17.71 -28.99
N LEU A 203 -8.96 17.08 -28.47
CA LEU A 203 -7.97 17.70 -27.57
C LEU A 203 -6.53 17.67 -28.13
N GLU A 204 -6.35 17.58 -29.44
CA GLU A 204 -5.03 17.34 -30.07
C GLU A 204 -3.98 18.40 -29.66
N GLU A 205 -4.34 19.69 -29.71
CA GLU A 205 -3.43 20.78 -29.30
C GLU A 205 -3.13 20.77 -27.80
N ALA A 206 -4.13 20.42 -26.98
CA ALA A 206 -3.97 20.31 -25.54
C ALA A 206 -3.07 19.12 -25.17
N ILE A 207 -3.25 17.98 -25.83
CA ILE A 207 -2.39 16.80 -25.69
C ILE A 207 -0.97 17.14 -26.11
N ALA A 208 -0.76 17.80 -27.27
CA ALA A 208 0.57 18.22 -27.70
C ALA A 208 1.25 19.14 -26.66
N SER A 209 0.50 20.11 -26.12
CA SER A 209 1.01 21.02 -25.09
C SER A 209 1.36 20.28 -23.77
N LEU A 210 0.55 19.30 -23.37
CA LEU A 210 0.83 18.46 -22.20
C LEU A 210 2.04 17.54 -22.43
N GLN A 211 2.23 17.04 -23.65
CA GLN A 211 3.41 16.25 -24.03
C GLN A 211 4.69 17.08 -23.91
N THR A 212 4.70 18.30 -24.45
CA THR A 212 5.81 19.26 -24.26
C THR A 212 6.06 19.56 -22.78
N MET A 213 4.99 19.75 -22.00
CA MET A 213 5.09 19.98 -20.57
C MET A 213 5.72 18.79 -19.83
N LEU A 214 5.37 17.56 -20.19
CA LEU A 214 5.95 16.35 -19.60
C LEU A 214 7.46 16.22 -19.92
N SER A 215 7.89 16.59 -21.13
CA SER A 215 9.30 16.51 -21.52
C SER A 215 10.17 17.64 -20.96
N GLU A 216 9.65 18.87 -20.88
CA GLU A 216 10.45 20.07 -20.59
C GLU A 216 10.40 20.53 -19.13
N GLN A 217 9.38 20.16 -18.35
CA GLN A 217 9.27 20.64 -16.97
C GLN A 217 10.34 20.04 -16.06
N ALA A 218 11.15 20.91 -15.44
CA ALA A 218 12.14 20.50 -14.44
C ALA A 218 11.52 20.22 -13.06
N ASP A 219 10.42 20.90 -12.71
CA ASP A 219 9.73 20.68 -11.44
C ASP A 219 8.95 19.36 -11.49
N VAL A 220 9.30 18.44 -10.57
CA VAL A 220 8.71 17.09 -10.51
C VAL A 220 7.19 17.13 -10.32
N THR A 221 6.68 18.09 -9.53
CA THR A 221 5.24 18.20 -9.28
C THR A 221 4.50 18.59 -10.56
N ARG A 222 5.01 19.58 -11.30
CA ARG A 222 4.44 20.03 -12.57
C ARG A 222 4.54 18.96 -13.65
N LYS A 223 5.67 18.26 -13.73
CA LYS A 223 5.86 17.11 -14.63
C LYS A 223 4.82 16.01 -14.35
N LEU A 224 4.62 15.63 -13.09
CA LEU A 224 3.61 14.65 -12.70
C LEU A 224 2.18 15.12 -13.03
N ARG A 225 1.87 16.41 -12.89
CA ARG A 225 0.57 16.96 -13.27
C ARG A 225 0.28 16.83 -14.77
N ALA A 226 1.28 17.08 -15.62
CA ALA A 226 1.19 16.80 -17.05
C ALA A 226 0.98 15.30 -17.33
N LEU A 227 1.79 14.44 -16.70
CA LEU A 227 1.65 12.97 -16.82
C LEU A 227 0.23 12.50 -16.48
N TRP A 228 -0.32 12.96 -15.34
CA TRP A 228 -1.68 12.59 -14.94
C TRP A 228 -2.76 13.18 -15.84
N ALA A 229 -2.57 14.40 -16.36
CA ALA A 229 -3.52 14.99 -17.31
C ALA A 229 -3.55 14.19 -18.63
N LEU A 230 -2.38 13.77 -19.14
CA LEU A 230 -2.28 12.89 -20.31
C LEU A 230 -2.96 11.53 -20.04
N HIS A 231 -2.78 10.97 -18.84
CA HIS A 231 -3.46 9.73 -18.46
C HIS A 231 -4.98 9.86 -18.47
N CYS A 232 -5.53 10.93 -17.91
CA CYS A 232 -6.98 11.17 -17.85
C CYS A 232 -7.66 11.28 -19.22
N VAL A 233 -6.91 11.63 -20.26
CA VAL A 233 -7.40 11.74 -21.65
C VAL A 233 -6.87 10.60 -22.54
N SER A 234 -6.41 9.50 -21.93
CA SER A 234 -5.92 8.29 -22.62
C SER A 234 -4.82 8.56 -23.65
N ALA A 235 -3.97 9.58 -23.43
CA ALA A 235 -2.94 10.03 -24.36
C ALA A 235 -1.53 9.52 -24.03
N LEU A 236 -1.41 8.50 -23.18
CA LEU A 236 -0.14 7.87 -22.83
C LEU A 236 0.05 6.54 -23.54
N GLN A 237 1.22 6.37 -24.15
CA GLN A 237 1.62 5.12 -24.80
C GLN A 237 2.61 4.34 -23.92
N GLU A 238 2.68 3.02 -24.14
CA GLU A 238 3.57 2.15 -23.37
C GLU A 238 5.04 2.58 -23.50
N GLU A 239 5.48 2.85 -24.73
CA GLU A 239 6.83 3.27 -25.04
C GLU A 239 7.23 4.52 -24.26
N GLN A 240 6.32 5.48 -24.18
CA GLN A 240 6.52 6.71 -23.45
C GLN A 240 6.64 6.46 -21.94
N LEU A 241 5.73 5.66 -21.38
CA LEU A 241 5.77 5.32 -19.96
C LEU A 241 7.01 4.51 -19.60
N ARG A 242 7.45 3.61 -20.48
CA ARG A 242 8.72 2.87 -20.33
C ARG A 242 9.90 3.83 -20.29
N GLY A 243 9.95 4.85 -21.16
CA GLY A 243 10.98 5.89 -21.09
C GLY A 243 11.00 6.66 -19.77
N LEU A 244 9.84 6.86 -19.12
CA LEU A 244 9.75 7.51 -17.81
C LEU A 244 10.27 6.64 -16.65
N LEU A 245 10.49 5.34 -16.87
CA LEU A 245 11.17 4.47 -15.89
C LEU A 245 12.64 4.84 -15.69
N ASP A 246 13.20 5.69 -16.56
CA ASP A 246 14.57 6.20 -16.48
C ASP A 246 14.67 7.66 -16.01
N ASP A 247 13.54 8.29 -15.66
CA ASP A 247 13.54 9.69 -15.17
C ASP A 247 14.37 9.81 -13.87
N PRO A 248 15.16 10.89 -13.68
CA PRO A 248 15.94 11.08 -12.45
C PRO A 248 15.09 11.12 -11.18
N ALA A 249 13.86 11.62 -11.27
CA ALA A 249 12.96 11.71 -10.13
C ALA A 249 12.29 10.37 -9.83
N GLU A 250 12.49 9.85 -8.63
CA GLU A 250 11.86 8.58 -8.20
C GLU A 250 10.33 8.62 -8.26
N GLN A 251 9.71 9.78 -8.05
CA GLN A 251 8.26 9.94 -8.09
C GLN A 251 7.73 9.76 -9.52
N VAL A 252 8.47 10.20 -10.53
CA VAL A 252 8.10 10.00 -11.94
C VAL A 252 8.22 8.54 -12.30
N ARG A 253 9.32 7.88 -11.93
CA ARG A 253 9.50 6.43 -12.12
C ARG A 253 8.40 5.63 -11.44
N ALA A 254 8.07 5.94 -10.19
CA ALA A 254 7.03 5.27 -9.42
C ALA A 254 5.64 5.40 -10.10
N TRP A 255 5.28 6.59 -10.57
CA TRP A 255 4.05 6.77 -11.34
C TRP A 255 4.07 6.09 -12.70
N ALA A 256 5.22 6.06 -13.38
CA ALA A 256 5.36 5.32 -14.63
C ALA A 256 5.10 3.81 -14.44
N VAL A 257 5.61 3.21 -13.36
CA VAL A 257 5.30 1.81 -12.99
C VAL A 257 3.78 1.61 -12.81
N THR A 258 3.14 2.47 -12.02
CA THR A 258 1.68 2.39 -11.78
C THR A 258 0.90 2.50 -13.09
N LEU A 259 1.19 3.53 -13.88
CA LEU A 259 0.44 3.79 -15.11
C LEU A 259 0.70 2.76 -16.20
N LEU A 260 1.86 2.09 -16.23
CA LEU A 260 2.12 0.95 -17.12
C LEU A 260 1.20 -0.23 -16.78
N CYS A 261 1.04 -0.53 -15.49
CA CYS A 261 0.35 -1.73 -15.01
C CYS A 261 -1.16 -1.51 -14.79
N GLU A 262 -1.65 -0.28 -14.87
CA GLU A 262 -3.09 0.07 -14.81
C GLU A 262 -3.71 0.33 -16.18
N ARG A 263 -2.99 0.03 -17.28
CA ARG A 263 -3.52 0.23 -18.63
C ARG A 263 -4.71 -0.68 -18.87
N LYS A 264 -5.83 -0.07 -19.27
CA LYS A 264 -7.01 -0.80 -19.72
C LYS A 264 -6.71 -1.45 -21.08
N SER A 265 -6.89 -2.76 -21.17
CA SER A 265 -6.94 -3.53 -22.42
C SER A 265 -8.27 -4.27 -22.51
N ALA A 266 -8.62 -4.75 -23.70
CA ALA A 266 -9.78 -5.62 -23.92
C ALA A 266 -9.67 -6.94 -23.15
N THR A 267 -8.45 -7.38 -22.82
CA THR A 267 -8.15 -8.48 -21.89
C THR A 267 -7.52 -7.89 -20.63
N LEU A 268 -8.08 -8.16 -19.46
CA LEU A 268 -7.50 -7.74 -18.19
C LEU A 268 -6.92 -8.97 -17.46
N PRO A 269 -5.65 -8.91 -17.02
CA PRO A 269 -4.69 -7.82 -17.23
C PRO A 269 -4.11 -7.79 -18.66
N ALA A 270 -3.71 -6.61 -19.14
CA ALA A 270 -3.02 -6.47 -20.43
C ALA A 270 -1.59 -7.00 -20.29
N PRO A 271 -1.11 -7.92 -21.15
CA PRO A 271 0.29 -8.31 -21.11
C PRO A 271 1.15 -7.09 -21.46
N LEU A 272 2.19 -6.86 -20.67
CA LEU A 272 3.20 -5.85 -20.98
C LEU A 272 4.09 -6.34 -22.11
N THR A 273 4.67 -5.43 -22.89
CA THR A 273 5.72 -5.82 -23.83
C THR A 273 6.96 -6.31 -23.07
N GLU A 274 7.70 -7.24 -23.67
CA GLU A 274 8.93 -7.79 -23.10
C GLU A 274 9.95 -6.70 -22.68
N PRO A 275 10.17 -5.59 -23.45
CA PRO A 275 11.02 -4.50 -22.99
C PRO A 275 10.52 -3.79 -21.73
N SER A 276 9.20 -3.61 -21.60
CA SER A 276 8.60 -3.00 -20.40
C SER A 276 8.78 -3.91 -19.19
N LEU A 277 8.46 -5.20 -19.33
CA LEU A 277 8.64 -6.17 -18.26
C LEU A 277 10.11 -6.27 -17.82
N THR A 278 11.03 -6.39 -18.77
CA THR A 278 12.48 -6.41 -18.52
C THR A 278 12.91 -5.18 -17.71
N ARG A 279 12.44 -3.99 -18.08
CA ARG A 279 12.80 -2.76 -17.36
C ARG A 279 12.24 -2.72 -15.93
N LEU A 280 11.01 -3.20 -15.71
CA LEU A 280 10.44 -3.31 -14.36
C LEU A 280 11.26 -4.26 -13.49
N VAL A 281 11.66 -5.40 -14.04
CA VAL A 281 12.50 -6.38 -13.35
C VAL A 281 13.89 -5.80 -13.05
N ASP A 282 14.51 -5.07 -13.98
CA ASP A 282 15.79 -4.39 -13.74
C ASP A 282 15.70 -3.35 -12.62
N LEU A 283 14.62 -2.57 -12.58
CA LEU A 283 14.37 -1.63 -11.49
C LEU A 283 14.18 -2.33 -10.14
N ALA A 284 13.53 -3.50 -10.10
CA ALA A 284 13.44 -4.31 -8.90
C ALA A 284 14.81 -4.86 -8.47
N ARG A 285 15.61 -5.35 -9.44
CA ARG A 285 16.92 -5.98 -9.19
C ARG A 285 18.00 -4.98 -8.80
N THR A 286 17.99 -3.77 -9.35
CA THR A 286 19.13 -2.83 -9.26
C THR A 286 18.75 -1.43 -8.79
N GLY A 287 17.45 -1.08 -8.82
CA GLY A 287 16.99 0.26 -8.48
C GLY A 287 17.19 0.61 -7.00
N VAL A 288 17.65 1.83 -6.75
CA VAL A 288 17.98 2.29 -5.38
C VAL A 288 16.78 2.83 -4.60
N SER A 289 15.70 3.23 -5.27
CA SER A 289 14.55 3.88 -4.62
C SER A 289 13.58 2.87 -3.99
N PRO A 290 13.36 2.91 -2.66
CA PRO A 290 12.35 2.07 -2.01
C PRO A 290 10.92 2.46 -2.42
N LEU A 291 10.68 3.72 -2.81
CA LEU A 291 9.38 4.14 -3.36
C LEU A 291 9.09 3.45 -4.70
N VAL A 292 10.08 3.35 -5.59
CA VAL A 292 9.89 2.66 -6.87
C VAL A 292 9.62 1.18 -6.64
N ARG A 293 10.36 0.54 -5.72
CA ARG A 293 10.13 -0.86 -5.34
C ARG A 293 8.74 -1.08 -4.73
N LEU A 294 8.22 -0.13 -3.96
CA LEU A 294 6.85 -0.18 -3.44
C LEU A 294 5.81 -0.19 -4.57
N HIS A 295 6.01 0.64 -5.58
CA HIS A 295 5.13 0.66 -6.76
C HIS A 295 5.26 -0.62 -7.60
N LEU A 296 6.46 -1.21 -7.71
CA LEU A 296 6.67 -2.51 -8.34
C LEU A 296 5.97 -3.65 -7.59
N ALA A 297 6.01 -3.63 -6.25
CA ALA A 297 5.29 -4.59 -5.41
C ALA A 297 3.76 -4.47 -5.57
N SER A 298 3.24 -3.24 -5.61
CA SER A 298 1.82 -2.98 -5.93
C SER A 298 1.46 -3.41 -7.36
N ALA A 299 2.38 -3.26 -8.30
CA ALA A 299 2.17 -3.64 -9.70
C ALA A 299 2.13 -5.16 -9.88
N LEU A 300 2.91 -5.92 -9.10
CA LEU A 300 2.95 -7.39 -9.15
C LEU A 300 1.55 -8.03 -9.03
N GLN A 301 0.67 -7.45 -8.20
CA GLN A 301 -0.71 -7.90 -8.01
C GLN A 301 -1.65 -7.63 -9.20
N ARG A 302 -1.18 -6.88 -10.21
CA ARG A 302 -1.93 -6.53 -11.42
C ARG A 302 -1.34 -7.16 -12.69
N LEU A 303 -0.18 -7.79 -12.59
CA LEU A 303 0.43 -8.50 -13.71
C LEU A 303 -0.21 -9.88 -13.87
N HIS A 304 -0.15 -10.40 -15.08
CA HIS A 304 -0.39 -11.82 -15.32
C HIS A 304 0.62 -12.66 -14.52
N LEU A 305 0.23 -13.82 -13.98
CA LEU A 305 1.05 -14.55 -13.00
C LEU A 305 2.43 -14.91 -13.53
N VAL A 306 2.51 -15.30 -14.82
CA VAL A 306 3.77 -15.63 -15.50
C VAL A 306 4.72 -14.43 -15.54
N ASP A 307 4.21 -13.25 -15.91
CA ASP A 307 5.00 -12.02 -16.00
C ASP A 307 5.49 -11.58 -14.62
N GLY A 308 4.70 -11.86 -13.58
CA GLY A 308 5.02 -11.53 -12.20
C GLY A 308 6.18 -12.36 -11.61
N CYS A 309 6.48 -13.54 -12.13
CA CYS A 309 7.43 -14.47 -11.50
C CYS A 309 8.85 -13.89 -11.36
N GLU A 310 9.40 -13.31 -12.43
CA GLU A 310 10.75 -12.72 -12.38
C GLU A 310 10.80 -11.45 -11.53
N LEU A 311 9.74 -10.65 -11.58
CA LEU A 311 9.62 -9.43 -10.77
C LEU A 311 9.54 -9.76 -9.28
N ALA A 312 8.74 -10.76 -8.92
CA ALA A 312 8.61 -11.28 -7.56
C ALA A 312 9.96 -11.75 -7.01
N MET A 313 10.69 -12.54 -7.78
CA MET A 313 12.03 -13.04 -7.44
C MET A 313 13.03 -11.88 -7.25
N ALA A 314 13.01 -10.90 -8.16
CA ALA A 314 13.86 -9.72 -8.08
C ALA A 314 13.62 -8.92 -6.80
N LEU A 315 12.35 -8.62 -6.47
CA LEU A 315 11.99 -7.89 -5.25
C LEU A 315 12.38 -8.67 -3.99
N CYS A 316 12.08 -9.97 -3.94
CA CYS A 316 12.40 -10.82 -2.78
C CYS A 316 13.91 -10.91 -2.50
N SER A 317 14.77 -10.72 -3.51
CA SER A 317 16.22 -10.78 -3.35
C SER A 317 16.84 -9.56 -2.64
N ARG A 318 16.07 -8.49 -2.40
CA ARG A 318 16.56 -7.21 -1.87
C ARG A 318 16.67 -7.20 -0.35
N ALA A 319 17.79 -7.69 0.18
CA ALA A 319 18.02 -7.78 1.63
C ALA A 319 17.79 -6.47 2.40
N GLU A 320 18.10 -5.31 1.79
CA GLU A 320 17.92 -4.01 2.46
C GLU A 320 16.46 -3.67 2.78
N ASP A 321 15.50 -4.31 2.11
CA ASP A 321 14.08 -4.05 2.29
C ASP A 321 13.50 -4.79 3.50
N ALA A 322 14.26 -5.71 4.11
CA ALA A 322 13.77 -6.58 5.20
C ALA A 322 13.26 -5.82 6.43
N THR A 323 13.69 -4.56 6.61
CA THR A 323 13.30 -3.70 7.74
C THR A 323 12.45 -2.50 7.33
N ASP A 324 12.11 -2.36 6.05
CA ASP A 324 11.21 -1.31 5.59
C ASP A 324 9.79 -1.54 6.12
N GLN A 325 9.09 -0.46 6.47
CA GLN A 325 7.77 -0.54 7.10
C GLN A 325 6.67 -1.10 6.18
N ASN A 326 6.84 -1.04 4.86
CA ASN A 326 5.84 -1.51 3.89
C ASN A 326 6.34 -2.65 3.00
N LEU A 327 7.60 -2.62 2.55
CA LEU A 327 8.08 -3.49 1.47
C LEU A 327 7.99 -4.99 1.77
N PRO A 328 8.39 -5.51 2.95
CA PRO A 328 8.24 -6.93 3.26
C PRO A 328 6.80 -7.42 3.10
N LEU A 329 5.82 -6.65 3.59
CA LEU A 329 4.41 -7.00 3.50
C LEU A 329 3.87 -6.83 2.08
N MET A 330 4.26 -5.75 1.39
CA MET A 330 3.83 -5.53 0.01
C MET A 330 4.41 -6.57 -0.95
N TYR A 331 5.64 -7.03 -0.73
CA TYR A 331 6.21 -8.17 -1.45
C TYR A 331 5.42 -9.42 -1.16
N TRP A 332 5.05 -9.68 0.10
CA TRP A 332 4.23 -10.83 0.46
C TRP A 332 2.89 -10.83 -0.29
N TYR A 333 2.16 -9.70 -0.28
CA TYR A 333 0.87 -9.61 -0.96
C TYR A 333 0.94 -9.83 -2.46
N GLY A 334 2.05 -9.46 -3.11
CA GLY A 334 2.26 -9.75 -4.53
C GLY A 334 2.76 -11.17 -4.82
N VAL A 335 3.51 -11.77 -3.89
CA VAL A 335 4.11 -13.10 -4.03
C VAL A 335 3.15 -14.22 -3.68
N GLU A 336 2.28 -14.02 -2.69
CA GLU A 336 1.39 -15.04 -2.15
C GLU A 336 0.61 -15.83 -3.22
N PRO A 337 0.04 -15.20 -4.28
CA PRO A 337 -0.68 -15.93 -5.33
C PRO A 337 0.19 -16.92 -6.13
N LEU A 338 1.52 -16.76 -6.11
CA LEU A 338 2.46 -17.67 -6.77
C LEU A 338 2.79 -18.90 -5.91
N ILE A 339 2.45 -18.89 -4.62
CA ILE A 339 2.94 -19.90 -3.67
C ILE A 339 2.06 -21.15 -3.68
N GLY A 340 2.71 -22.28 -3.91
CA GLY A 340 2.10 -23.60 -3.87
C GLY A 340 1.33 -23.97 -5.13
N LEU A 341 1.43 -23.22 -6.23
CA LEU A 341 0.79 -23.59 -7.49
C LEU A 341 1.33 -24.90 -8.09
N ASP A 342 2.55 -25.30 -7.69
CA ASP A 342 3.30 -26.43 -8.23
C ASP A 342 2.68 -27.83 -7.99
N GLY A 343 1.68 -27.95 -7.11
CA GLY A 343 1.06 -29.22 -6.72
C GLY A 343 -0.47 -29.26 -6.77
N ASP A 344 -1.13 -28.23 -7.30
CA ASP A 344 -2.59 -28.20 -7.39
C ASP A 344 -3.10 -28.93 -8.64
N SER A 345 -4.15 -29.74 -8.49
CA SER A 345 -4.93 -30.27 -9.61
C SER A 345 -5.66 -29.17 -10.39
N GLU A 346 -5.70 -27.96 -9.83
CA GLU A 346 -6.34 -26.76 -10.38
C GLU A 346 -5.29 -25.69 -10.72
N ARG A 347 -4.29 -26.05 -11.54
CA ARG A 347 -3.37 -25.06 -12.10
C ARG A 347 -4.17 -23.96 -12.82
N PRO A 348 -3.80 -22.67 -12.66
CA PRO A 348 -4.41 -21.60 -13.42
C PRO A 348 -4.35 -21.88 -14.92
N ALA A 349 -5.34 -21.42 -15.69
CA ALA A 349 -5.36 -21.58 -17.15
C ALA A 349 -4.11 -21.00 -17.84
N GLU A 350 -3.47 -20.04 -17.18
CA GLU A 350 -2.25 -19.36 -17.59
C GLU A 350 -0.94 -20.01 -17.14
N TRP A 351 -0.98 -21.21 -16.56
CA TRP A 351 0.22 -21.94 -16.12
C TRP A 351 1.19 -22.22 -17.26
N THR A 352 2.48 -21.93 -17.04
CA THR A 352 3.57 -22.25 -17.97
C THR A 352 4.67 -23.06 -17.30
N GLU A 353 5.53 -23.71 -18.08
CA GLU A 353 6.68 -24.45 -17.57
C GLU A 353 7.60 -23.57 -16.71
N GLN A 354 7.70 -22.28 -17.01
CA GLN A 354 8.50 -21.28 -16.27
C GLN A 354 8.06 -21.10 -14.81
N MET A 355 6.80 -21.42 -14.51
CA MET A 355 6.25 -21.35 -13.15
C MET A 355 6.60 -22.60 -12.32
N THR A 356 7.11 -23.66 -12.93
CA THR A 356 7.49 -24.89 -12.22
C THR A 356 8.59 -24.61 -11.20
N GLY A 357 8.35 -25.03 -9.96
CA GLY A 357 9.25 -24.83 -8.83
C GLY A 357 9.34 -23.38 -8.36
N ILE A 358 8.36 -22.53 -8.70
CA ILE A 358 8.38 -21.10 -8.32
C ILE A 358 8.37 -20.94 -6.79
N THR A 359 7.68 -21.84 -6.09
CA THR A 359 7.62 -21.86 -4.62
C THR A 359 9.02 -22.01 -4.02
N GLU A 360 9.77 -23.02 -4.47
CA GLU A 360 11.12 -23.33 -4.03
C GLU A 360 12.09 -22.21 -4.41
N ARG A 361 11.99 -21.71 -5.65
CA ARG A 361 12.82 -20.62 -6.15
C ARG A 361 12.66 -19.36 -5.29
N ILE A 362 11.44 -18.98 -4.94
CA ILE A 362 11.18 -17.82 -4.07
C ILE A 362 11.72 -18.07 -2.67
N ALA A 363 11.45 -19.24 -2.07
CA ALA A 363 11.91 -19.57 -0.73
C ALA A 363 13.45 -19.58 -0.61
N MET A 364 14.14 -20.01 -1.67
CA MET A 364 15.60 -20.02 -1.77
C MET A 364 16.21 -18.65 -2.03
N THR A 365 15.58 -17.85 -2.88
CA THR A 365 16.16 -16.58 -3.36
C THR A 365 15.91 -15.44 -2.39
N THR A 366 14.78 -15.50 -1.65
CA THR A 366 14.38 -14.39 -0.80
C THR A 366 15.42 -14.09 0.28
N GLN A 367 15.76 -12.82 0.42
CA GLN A 367 16.57 -12.27 1.50
C GLN A 367 15.71 -11.62 2.60
N ILE A 368 14.39 -11.74 2.49
CA ILE A 368 13.43 -11.17 3.43
C ILE A 368 12.91 -12.29 4.35
N PRO A 369 13.27 -12.28 5.66
CA PRO A 369 12.85 -13.32 6.61
C PRO A 369 11.32 -13.51 6.68
N LEU A 370 10.57 -12.41 6.62
CA LEU A 370 9.10 -12.43 6.61
C LEU A 370 8.55 -13.23 5.43
N ILE A 371 9.08 -13.00 4.22
CA ILE A 371 8.66 -13.75 3.02
C ILE A 371 8.99 -15.22 3.17
N ARG A 372 10.22 -15.56 3.58
CA ARG A 372 10.63 -16.97 3.73
C ARG A 372 9.71 -17.73 4.69
N ARG A 373 9.38 -17.10 5.83
CA ARG A 373 8.43 -17.64 6.81
C ARG A 373 7.03 -17.79 6.25
N HIS A 374 6.52 -16.77 5.56
CA HIS A 374 5.16 -16.79 5.01
C HIS A 374 5.00 -17.78 3.86
N VAL A 375 6.03 -17.99 3.03
CA VAL A 375 6.04 -19.05 2.00
C VAL A 375 5.86 -20.42 2.65
N ALA A 376 6.67 -20.75 3.66
CA ALA A 376 6.56 -22.01 4.39
C ALA A 376 5.18 -22.17 5.08
N ARG A 377 4.68 -21.09 5.71
CA ARG A 377 3.35 -21.06 6.33
C ARG A 377 2.23 -21.30 5.32
N ARG A 378 2.30 -20.67 4.15
CA ARG A 378 1.28 -20.75 3.10
C ARG A 378 1.18 -22.14 2.48
N VAL A 379 2.31 -22.79 2.27
CA VAL A 379 2.36 -24.18 1.80
C VAL A 379 1.76 -25.11 2.86
N ALA A 380 2.17 -24.97 4.13
CA ALA A 380 1.63 -25.76 5.23
C ALA A 380 0.14 -25.54 5.52
N ALA A 381 -0.39 -24.35 5.24
CA ALA A 381 -1.79 -24.02 5.43
C ALA A 381 -2.72 -24.69 4.41
N LYS A 382 -2.21 -25.27 3.32
CA LYS A 382 -3.03 -25.98 2.32
C LYS A 382 -3.77 -27.19 2.92
N PRO A 383 -4.89 -27.63 2.30
CA PRO A 383 -5.52 -28.90 2.66
C PRO A 383 -4.49 -30.03 2.66
N VAL A 384 -4.58 -30.94 3.64
CA VAL A 384 -3.68 -32.09 3.72
C VAL A 384 -3.89 -32.96 2.49
N GLY A 385 -2.83 -33.14 1.71
CA GLY A 385 -2.77 -34.05 0.57
C GLY A 385 -1.44 -34.80 0.57
N GLU A 386 -1.25 -35.70 -0.38
CA GLU A 386 0.07 -36.29 -0.60
C GLU A 386 1.03 -35.20 -1.11
N HIS A 387 2.30 -35.26 -0.68
CA HIS A 387 3.38 -34.40 -1.18
C HIS A 387 3.24 -32.87 -0.96
N PHE A 388 2.19 -32.39 -0.28
CA PHE A 388 1.90 -30.96 -0.17
C PHE A 388 2.97 -30.12 0.54
N LEU A 389 3.89 -30.76 1.27
CA LEU A 389 5.01 -30.13 1.98
C LEU A 389 6.37 -30.42 1.35
N ASP A 390 6.44 -31.27 0.32
CA ASP A 390 7.71 -31.81 -0.21
C ASP A 390 8.62 -30.70 -0.73
N SER A 391 8.04 -29.69 -1.41
CA SER A 391 8.77 -28.52 -1.92
C SER A 391 9.50 -27.77 -0.79
N ILE A 392 8.83 -27.50 0.32
CA ILE A 392 9.41 -26.75 1.44
C ILE A 392 10.37 -27.61 2.26
N VAL A 393 10.13 -28.92 2.38
CA VAL A 393 11.09 -29.83 3.02
C VAL A 393 12.36 -29.96 2.19
N GLN A 394 12.27 -30.02 0.87
CA GLN A 394 13.42 -29.97 -0.02
C GLN A 394 14.21 -28.67 0.16
N VAL A 395 13.52 -27.51 0.20
CA VAL A 395 14.15 -26.21 0.45
C VAL A 395 14.87 -26.21 1.80
N LEU A 396 14.22 -26.72 2.85
CA LEU A 396 14.79 -26.79 4.19
C LEU A 396 16.06 -27.65 4.23
N GLY A 397 16.07 -28.79 3.52
CA GLY A 397 17.22 -29.68 3.41
C GLY A 397 18.41 -29.08 2.66
N GLN A 398 18.15 -28.24 1.67
CA GLN A 398 19.17 -27.54 0.88
C GLN A 398 19.65 -26.23 1.55
N THR A 399 18.89 -25.70 2.51
CA THR A 399 19.26 -24.49 3.26
C THR A 399 20.31 -24.80 4.30
N THR A 400 21.42 -24.05 4.32
CA THR A 400 22.53 -24.23 5.29
C THR A 400 22.56 -23.17 6.38
N ALA A 401 22.07 -21.96 6.12
CA ALA A 401 22.07 -20.86 7.08
C ALA A 401 21.00 -21.08 8.16
N ASP A 402 21.40 -21.10 9.43
CA ASP A 402 20.48 -21.36 10.55
C ASP A 402 19.39 -20.30 10.67
N ALA A 403 19.68 -19.02 10.39
CA ALA A 403 18.66 -17.96 10.34
C ALA A 403 17.54 -18.28 9.33
N ALA A 404 17.91 -18.77 8.14
CA ALA A 404 16.94 -19.15 7.11
C ALA A 404 16.15 -20.42 7.48
N ARG A 405 16.81 -21.39 8.11
CA ARG A 405 16.14 -22.58 8.66
C ARG A 405 15.11 -22.18 9.72
N ARG A 406 15.44 -21.24 10.62
CA ARG A 406 14.50 -20.74 11.64
C ARG A 406 13.25 -20.12 11.01
N ASP A 407 13.40 -19.32 9.96
CA ASP A 407 12.24 -18.74 9.25
C ASP A 407 11.32 -19.82 8.66
N LEU A 408 11.89 -20.80 7.95
CA LEU A 408 11.15 -21.90 7.31
C LEU A 408 10.44 -22.78 8.36
N LEU A 409 11.16 -23.17 9.41
CA LEU A 409 10.63 -23.99 10.51
C LEU A 409 9.50 -23.28 11.25
N ALA A 410 9.67 -21.98 11.54
CA ALA A 410 8.63 -21.17 12.17
C ALA A 410 7.38 -21.07 11.29
N GLY A 411 7.56 -20.86 9.98
CA GLY A 411 6.46 -20.83 9.01
C GLY A 411 5.69 -22.15 8.96
N LEU A 412 6.41 -23.29 8.83
CA LEU A 412 5.79 -24.62 8.84
C LEU A 412 4.99 -24.87 10.12
N LEU A 413 5.57 -24.59 11.30
CA LEU A 413 4.88 -24.77 12.59
C LEU A 413 3.62 -23.91 12.69
N GLN A 414 3.65 -22.66 12.23
CA GLN A 414 2.48 -21.78 12.18
C GLN A 414 1.40 -22.29 11.21
N GLY A 415 1.79 -22.82 10.04
CA GLY A 415 0.83 -23.32 9.05
C GLY A 415 0.17 -24.64 9.46
N LEU A 416 0.86 -25.45 10.27
CA LEU A 416 0.37 -26.73 10.79
C LEU A 416 -0.31 -26.61 12.17
N GLU A 417 -0.41 -25.41 12.73
CA GLU A 417 -1.03 -25.21 14.03
C GLU A 417 -2.46 -25.77 14.06
N GLY A 418 -2.79 -26.50 15.13
CA GLY A 418 -4.07 -27.19 15.29
C GLY A 418 -4.21 -28.52 14.55
N ARG A 419 -3.24 -28.92 13.71
CA ARG A 419 -3.26 -30.23 13.02
C ARG A 419 -2.70 -31.33 13.93
N ARG A 420 -3.40 -32.47 14.03
CA ARG A 420 -3.03 -33.59 14.89
C ARG A 420 -2.15 -34.64 14.20
N THR A 421 -2.44 -34.93 12.93
CA THR A 421 -1.69 -35.90 12.13
C THR A 421 -1.47 -35.30 10.75
N VAL A 422 -0.22 -35.28 10.30
CA VAL A 422 0.18 -34.78 8.99
C VAL A 422 1.04 -35.86 8.33
N PRO A 423 0.72 -36.30 7.09
CA PRO A 423 1.56 -37.25 6.37
C PRO A 423 3.01 -36.74 6.33
N MET A 424 3.94 -37.61 6.71
CA MET A 424 5.36 -37.28 6.70
C MET A 424 5.80 -36.93 5.26
N PRO A 425 6.38 -35.75 5.03
CA PRO A 425 6.81 -35.33 3.69
C PRO A 425 7.97 -36.19 3.17
N SER A 426 8.10 -36.28 1.84
CA SER A 426 9.21 -36.99 1.22
C SER A 426 10.55 -36.36 1.62
N GLY A 427 11.53 -37.20 1.95
CA GLY A 427 12.86 -36.73 2.35
C GLY A 427 12.95 -36.15 3.77
N TRP A 428 11.85 -36.01 4.52
CA TRP A 428 11.85 -35.44 5.87
C TRP A 428 12.88 -36.08 6.79
N ARG A 429 12.96 -37.42 6.84
CA ARG A 429 13.91 -38.13 7.73
C ARG A 429 15.35 -37.70 7.50
N TYR A 430 15.77 -37.57 6.24
CA TYR A 430 17.11 -37.12 5.90
C TYR A 430 17.36 -35.68 6.33
N VAL A 431 16.37 -34.80 6.11
CA VAL A 431 16.43 -33.40 6.54
C VAL A 431 16.48 -33.29 8.07
N TYR A 432 15.63 -34.05 8.77
CA TYR A 432 15.55 -34.07 10.23
C TYR A 432 16.88 -34.47 10.87
N THR A 433 17.55 -35.52 10.38
CA THR A 433 18.88 -35.91 10.87
C THR A 433 19.87 -34.74 10.79
N GLY A 434 19.84 -33.93 9.72
CA GLY A 434 20.68 -32.74 9.62
C GLY A 434 20.30 -31.64 10.60
N LEU A 435 19.01 -31.41 10.80
CA LEU A 435 18.50 -30.33 11.67
C LEU A 435 18.64 -30.66 13.16
N SER A 436 18.46 -31.91 13.56
CA SER A 436 18.58 -32.37 14.95
C SER A 436 20.02 -32.24 15.48
N HIS A 437 21.01 -32.18 14.59
CA HIS A 437 22.41 -31.94 14.92
C HIS A 437 22.85 -30.46 14.69
N SER A 438 21.92 -29.54 14.41
CA SER A 438 22.28 -28.13 14.25
C SER A 438 22.89 -27.56 15.54
N ARG A 439 23.83 -26.63 15.41
CA ARG A 439 24.39 -25.90 16.57
C ARG A 439 23.42 -24.84 17.11
N ASP A 440 22.42 -24.46 16.32
CA ASP A 440 21.38 -23.49 16.71
C ASP A 440 20.25 -24.22 17.47
N ASP A 441 20.04 -23.83 18.72
CA ASP A 441 19.06 -24.45 19.62
C ASP A 441 17.62 -24.27 19.12
N ASP A 442 17.28 -23.12 18.53
CA ASP A 442 15.94 -22.85 18.01
C ASP A 442 15.65 -23.74 16.78
N VAL A 443 16.66 -23.97 15.94
CA VAL A 443 16.57 -24.90 14.80
C VAL A 443 16.30 -26.32 15.31
N ARG A 444 17.10 -26.82 16.27
CA ARG A 444 16.92 -28.16 16.84
C ARG A 444 15.53 -28.31 17.47
N ASN A 445 15.14 -27.36 18.31
CA ASN A 445 13.86 -27.39 19.01
C ASN A 445 12.67 -27.35 18.05
N SER A 446 12.73 -26.52 17.01
CA SER A 446 11.67 -26.43 16.01
C SER A 446 11.60 -27.68 15.12
N ALA A 447 12.75 -28.28 14.80
CA ALA A 447 12.82 -29.54 14.06
C ALA A 447 12.21 -30.70 14.84
N VAL A 448 12.49 -30.82 16.15
CA VAL A 448 11.86 -31.83 17.02
C VAL A 448 10.35 -31.64 17.06
N ARG A 449 9.86 -30.40 17.21
CA ARG A 449 8.41 -30.11 17.20
C ARG A 449 7.74 -30.55 15.88
N LEU A 450 8.35 -30.27 14.73
CA LEU A 450 7.82 -30.72 13.45
C LEU A 450 7.90 -32.24 13.29
N ALA A 451 8.99 -32.88 13.75
CA ALA A 451 9.13 -34.33 13.71
C ALA A 451 8.00 -35.03 14.46
N LEU A 452 7.55 -34.47 15.59
CA LEU A 452 6.38 -34.96 16.32
C LEU A 452 5.07 -34.79 15.55
N VAL A 453 4.90 -33.68 14.82
CA VAL A 453 3.72 -33.45 13.96
C VAL A 453 3.67 -34.46 12.80
N PHE A 454 4.83 -34.90 12.31
CA PHE A 454 4.96 -35.91 11.26
C PHE A 454 5.05 -37.35 11.77
N GLU A 455 4.87 -37.57 13.08
CA GLU A 455 4.98 -38.88 13.73
C GLU A 455 6.31 -39.60 13.44
N ASP A 456 7.42 -38.85 13.39
CA ASP A 456 8.75 -39.39 13.11
C ASP A 456 9.21 -40.36 14.21
N PRO A 457 9.44 -41.66 13.89
CA PRO A 457 9.87 -42.64 14.88
C PRO A 457 11.22 -42.33 15.52
N GLU A 458 12.13 -41.62 14.84
CA GLU A 458 13.44 -41.25 15.39
C GLU A 458 13.26 -40.22 16.52
N ALA A 459 12.48 -39.17 16.28
CA ALA A 459 12.20 -38.13 17.25
C ALA A 459 11.44 -38.68 18.47
N ILE A 460 10.43 -39.51 18.25
CA ILE A 460 9.65 -40.13 19.34
C ILE A 460 10.55 -40.97 20.25
N ARG A 461 11.47 -41.77 19.68
CA ARG A 461 12.42 -42.56 20.47
C ARG A 461 13.40 -41.70 21.27
N SER A 462 13.79 -40.53 20.77
CA SER A 462 14.73 -39.64 21.47
C SER A 462 14.14 -38.94 22.70
N LEU A 463 12.80 -38.97 22.86
CA LEU A 463 12.08 -38.36 23.98
C LEU A 463 11.64 -39.38 25.05
N GLN A 464 11.85 -40.68 24.78
CA GLN A 464 11.63 -41.79 25.71
C GLN A 464 12.95 -42.13 26.41
#